data_AF-A0A523U694-F1
#
_entry.id   AF-A0A523U694-F1
#
_cell.length_a   1.000
_cell.length_b   1.000
_cell.length_c   1.000
_cell.angle_alpha   90.00
_cell.angle_beta   90.00
_cell.angle_gamma   90.00
#
_symmetry.space_group_name_H-M   'P 1'
#
loop_
_entity.id
_entity.type
_entity.pdbx_description
1 polymer ?
#
loop_
_entity_poly.entity_id
_entity_poly.type
_entity_poly.pdbx_seq_one_letter_code
_entity_poly.pdbx_strand_id
1 'polypeptide(L)'
;MTVVEVPIEKWTGKVKEVRLGGNGRRSVVVGGEATLPFLHFEGSFPNRPLIAIEVRDCEPRDWSPHLVAAWGDVLADPGAWAKKAVEFGADIIALSLRSAHPEEGNTGADEARRTVDGVLSAVDLPLVITGPGVAEKDNEVLVAASEVAKGQRVAMGNCEEKNHRTIAAACIADGHVAIAKTPIEINLAKQLNILLCDVGLSPDSILMDPTTGALGYGLEYTYSGMARLRRAGLGGDALTAMPMIC
;
A
#
# COMPACT_ATOMS: atom_id res chain seq x y z
N MET A 1 19.25 7.95 -46.43
CA MET A 1 18.72 8.47 -45.15
C MET A 1 19.61 7.90 -44.06
N THR A 2 20.12 8.72 -43.14
CA THR A 2 20.90 8.24 -41.99
C THR A 2 19.94 7.52 -41.04
N VAL A 3 20.21 6.27 -40.72
CA VAL A 3 19.42 5.51 -39.74
C VAL A 3 19.75 6.06 -38.36
N VAL A 4 18.72 6.46 -37.61
CA VAL A 4 18.86 6.84 -36.19
C VAL A 4 18.49 5.62 -35.36
N GLU A 5 19.44 5.10 -34.60
CA GLU A 5 19.21 3.98 -33.69
C GLU A 5 18.47 4.45 -32.43
N VAL A 6 17.51 3.64 -31.97
CA VAL A 6 16.85 3.87 -30.68
C VAL A 6 17.79 3.40 -29.58
N PRO A 7 18.18 4.26 -28.62
CA PRO A 7 18.98 3.83 -27.49
C PRO A 7 18.14 2.89 -26.60
N ILE A 8 18.70 1.72 -26.29
CA ILE A 8 18.07 0.69 -25.45
C ILE A 8 18.96 0.47 -24.24
N GLU A 9 18.43 0.72 -23.05
CA GLU A 9 19.11 0.43 -21.79
C GLU A 9 18.99 -1.07 -21.44
N LYS A 10 20.04 -1.66 -20.86
CA LYS A 10 20.04 -3.07 -20.46
C LYS A 10 19.93 -3.21 -18.95
N TRP A 11 18.71 -3.33 -18.47
CA TRP A 11 18.41 -3.56 -17.05
C TRP A 11 18.75 -4.99 -16.62
N THR A 12 19.39 -5.14 -15.47
CA THR A 12 19.79 -6.44 -14.89
C THR A 12 18.82 -6.92 -13.82
N GLY A 13 18.10 -6.01 -13.18
CA GLY A 13 17.07 -6.26 -12.19
C GLY A 13 15.66 -6.11 -12.75
N LYS A 14 14.69 -6.52 -11.93
CA LYS A 14 13.26 -6.34 -12.17
C LYS A 14 12.57 -6.05 -10.85
N VAL A 15 11.52 -5.24 -10.89
CA VAL A 15 10.66 -5.04 -9.72
C VAL A 15 9.90 -6.33 -9.43
N LYS A 16 9.78 -6.66 -8.13
CA LYS A 16 9.06 -7.83 -7.64
C LYS A 16 7.59 -7.74 -7.99
N GLU A 17 6.96 -8.88 -8.17
CA GLU A 17 5.52 -8.96 -8.32
C GLU A 17 4.89 -9.23 -6.96
N VAL A 18 3.93 -8.40 -6.56
CA VAL A 18 3.19 -8.54 -5.31
C VAL A 18 1.72 -8.76 -5.65
N ARG A 19 1.15 -9.87 -5.17
CA ARG A 19 -0.26 -10.22 -5.38
C ARG A 19 -1.12 -9.75 -4.21
N LEU A 20 -2.21 -9.05 -4.42
CA LEU A 20 -3.20 -8.80 -3.36
C LEU A 20 -4.47 -9.58 -3.64
N GLY A 21 -5.17 -9.98 -2.58
CA GLY A 21 -6.34 -10.86 -2.67
C GLY A 21 -5.96 -12.35 -2.60
N GLY A 22 -6.71 -13.09 -1.78
CA GLY A 22 -6.56 -14.52 -1.53
C GLY A 22 -7.90 -15.14 -1.11
N ASN A 23 -7.93 -16.45 -0.85
CA ASN A 23 -9.14 -17.16 -0.41
C ASN A 23 -10.39 -16.97 -1.32
N GLY A 24 -10.17 -16.97 -2.65
CA GLY A 24 -11.26 -16.85 -3.64
C GLY A 24 -11.71 -15.43 -3.94
N ARG A 25 -11.19 -14.43 -3.21
CA ARG A 25 -11.39 -13.00 -3.48
C ARG A 25 -10.78 -12.60 -4.82
N ARG A 26 -11.33 -11.59 -5.50
CA ARG A 26 -10.67 -10.98 -6.67
C ARG A 26 -9.22 -10.65 -6.32
N SER A 27 -8.29 -11.08 -7.16
CA SER A 27 -6.87 -10.81 -6.96
C SER A 27 -6.33 -9.86 -8.01
N VAL A 28 -5.34 -9.08 -7.61
CA VAL A 28 -4.58 -8.16 -8.47
C VAL A 28 -3.09 -8.41 -8.26
N VAL A 29 -2.28 -8.02 -9.23
CA VAL A 29 -0.82 -8.09 -9.14
C VAL A 29 -0.26 -6.71 -9.48
N VAL A 30 0.71 -6.24 -8.70
CA VAL A 30 1.47 -5.01 -8.94
C VAL A 30 2.95 -5.34 -9.09
N GLY A 31 3.68 -4.48 -9.80
CA GLY A 31 5.11 -4.65 -10.04
C GLY A 31 5.43 -5.50 -11.27
N GLY A 32 6.58 -6.17 -11.26
CA GLY A 32 7.06 -7.01 -12.37
C GLY A 32 7.74 -6.24 -13.50
N GLU A 33 7.91 -4.93 -13.37
CA GLU A 33 8.51 -4.13 -14.43
C GLU A 33 10.02 -4.35 -14.51
N ALA A 34 10.51 -4.54 -15.73
CA ALA A 34 11.91 -4.73 -16.08
C ALA A 34 12.44 -3.56 -16.93
N THR A 35 11.79 -2.41 -16.83
CA THR A 35 12.15 -1.16 -17.52
C THR A 35 11.62 0.04 -16.74
N LEU A 36 12.03 1.24 -17.14
CA LEU A 36 11.45 2.50 -16.66
C LEU A 36 9.97 2.63 -17.07
N PRO A 37 9.18 3.47 -16.37
CA PRO A 37 7.74 3.58 -16.60
C PRO A 37 7.40 3.84 -18.07
N PHE A 38 6.59 2.94 -18.64
CA PHE A 38 6.05 2.99 -20.00
C PHE A 38 7.08 2.93 -21.15
N LEU A 39 8.34 2.60 -20.88
CA LEU A 39 9.37 2.40 -21.92
C LEU A 39 9.34 0.97 -22.48
N HIS A 40 8.21 0.60 -23.08
CA HIS A 40 7.94 -0.75 -23.60
C HIS A 40 8.90 -1.23 -24.69
N PHE A 41 9.64 -0.32 -25.32
CA PHE A 41 10.62 -0.65 -26.37
C PHE A 41 11.91 -1.28 -25.82
N GLU A 42 12.19 -1.13 -24.51
CA GLU A 42 13.43 -1.61 -23.87
C GLU A 42 13.19 -2.59 -22.71
N GLY A 43 11.94 -2.97 -22.43
CA GLY A 43 11.63 -4.03 -21.46
C GLY A 43 10.14 -4.23 -21.20
N SER A 44 9.82 -5.14 -20.28
CA SER A 44 8.44 -5.49 -19.95
C SER A 44 7.87 -4.64 -18.81
N PHE A 45 6.63 -4.22 -18.96
CA PHE A 45 5.81 -3.57 -17.93
C PHE A 45 4.49 -4.35 -17.85
N PRO A 46 4.46 -5.52 -17.18
CA PRO A 46 3.38 -6.50 -17.33
C PRO A 46 2.10 -6.12 -16.58
N ASN A 47 2.22 -5.45 -15.44
CA ASN A 47 1.09 -5.07 -14.60
C ASN A 47 0.92 -3.55 -14.64
N ARG A 48 -0.28 -3.07 -14.98
CA ARG A 48 -0.58 -1.63 -14.98
C ARG A 48 -0.58 -1.07 -13.54
N PRO A 49 -0.37 0.24 -13.34
CA PRO A 49 -0.66 0.88 -12.06
C PRO A 49 -2.14 0.70 -11.70
N LEU A 50 -2.41 0.52 -10.40
CA LEU A 50 -3.73 0.33 -9.83
C LEU A 50 -4.12 1.53 -8.99
N ILE A 51 -5.43 1.81 -8.90
CA ILE A 51 -5.97 2.89 -8.08
C ILE A 51 -6.69 2.30 -6.87
N ALA A 52 -6.22 2.68 -5.67
CA ALA A 52 -6.94 2.44 -4.43
C ALA A 52 -7.78 3.67 -4.08
N ILE A 53 -9.00 3.46 -3.58
CA ILE A 53 -9.86 4.54 -3.08
C ILE A 53 -9.98 4.41 -1.55
N GLU A 54 -9.76 5.51 -0.85
CA GLU A 54 -9.82 5.58 0.62
C GLU A 54 -11.26 5.38 1.12
N VAL A 55 -11.37 4.56 2.17
CA VAL A 55 -12.53 4.39 3.04
C VAL A 55 -12.03 4.54 4.48
N ARG A 56 -12.69 5.33 5.31
CA ARG A 56 -12.38 5.42 6.74
C ARG A 56 -13.38 4.63 7.55
N ASP A 57 -12.93 4.11 8.70
CA ASP A 57 -13.78 3.44 9.68
C ASP A 57 -14.66 4.41 10.50
N CYS A 58 -14.46 5.71 10.34
CA CYS A 58 -15.31 6.75 10.89
C CYS A 58 -15.48 7.91 9.91
N GLU A 59 -16.57 8.66 10.07
CA GLU A 59 -16.85 9.84 9.26
C GLU A 59 -15.75 10.91 9.40
N PRO A 60 -15.18 11.42 8.28
CA PRO A 60 -14.08 12.37 8.33
C PRO A 60 -14.57 13.76 8.73
N ARG A 61 -13.98 14.31 9.80
CA ARG A 61 -14.28 15.67 10.30
C ARG A 61 -13.38 16.74 9.70
N ASP A 62 -12.27 16.31 9.11
CA ASP A 62 -11.17 17.13 8.56
C ASP A 62 -11.29 17.34 7.05
N TRP A 63 -12.27 16.72 6.39
CA TRP A 63 -12.42 16.78 4.95
C TRP A 63 -13.08 18.07 4.46
N SER A 64 -12.69 18.48 3.24
CA SER A 64 -13.36 19.59 2.55
C SER A 64 -14.86 19.29 2.39
N PRO A 65 -15.76 20.27 2.61
CA PRO A 65 -17.19 20.09 2.38
C PRO A 65 -17.54 19.61 0.97
N HIS A 66 -16.72 19.95 -0.04
CA HIS A 66 -16.92 19.49 -1.41
C HIS A 66 -16.66 17.98 -1.56
N LEU A 67 -15.65 17.45 -0.86
CA LEU A 67 -15.36 16.02 -0.87
C LEU A 67 -16.43 15.26 -0.08
N VAL A 68 -16.86 15.79 1.06
CA VAL A 68 -17.98 15.24 1.85
C VAL A 68 -19.25 15.16 1.00
N ALA A 69 -19.60 16.24 0.30
CA ALA A 69 -20.78 16.28 -0.56
C ALA A 69 -20.68 15.30 -1.76
N ALA A 70 -19.49 15.07 -2.30
CA ALA A 70 -19.29 14.13 -3.40
C ALA A 70 -19.52 12.67 -2.99
N TRP A 71 -19.23 12.33 -1.73
CA TRP A 71 -19.50 11.01 -1.17
C TRP A 71 -20.93 10.88 -0.62
N GLY A 72 -21.46 11.92 0.01
CA GLY A 72 -22.79 11.91 0.61
C GLY A 72 -22.91 10.92 1.77
N ASP A 73 -24.09 10.31 1.92
CA ASP A 73 -24.46 9.54 3.12
C ASP A 73 -23.65 8.26 3.33
N VAL A 74 -22.90 7.79 2.32
CA VAL A 74 -22.08 6.57 2.47
C VAL A 74 -20.94 6.73 3.45
N LEU A 75 -20.52 7.96 3.77
CA LEU A 75 -19.44 8.23 4.75
C LEU A 75 -19.74 7.71 6.16
N ALA A 76 -21.01 7.46 6.49
CA ALA A 76 -21.42 6.93 7.78
C ALA A 76 -21.30 5.40 7.90
N ASP A 77 -21.13 4.67 6.78
CA ASP A 77 -21.04 3.20 6.77
C ASP A 77 -19.87 2.72 5.89
N PRO A 78 -18.78 2.20 6.48
CA PRO A 78 -17.59 1.77 5.73
C PRO A 78 -17.90 0.72 4.65
N GLY A 79 -18.89 -0.14 4.84
CA GLY A 79 -19.29 -1.16 3.86
C GLY A 79 -19.97 -0.55 2.63
N ALA A 80 -20.92 0.36 2.83
CA ALA A 80 -21.57 1.13 1.78
C ALA A 80 -20.58 2.05 1.07
N TRP A 81 -19.66 2.67 1.82
CA TRP A 81 -18.58 3.46 1.26
C TRP A 81 -17.69 2.62 0.34
N ALA A 82 -17.27 1.43 0.79
CA ALA A 82 -16.48 0.51 -0.02
C ALA A 82 -17.22 0.09 -1.30
N LYS A 83 -18.52 -0.20 -1.23
CA LYS A 83 -19.34 -0.48 -2.43
C LYS A 83 -19.38 0.71 -3.39
N LYS A 84 -19.53 1.92 -2.86
CA LYS A 84 -19.50 3.16 -3.68
C LYS A 84 -18.13 3.38 -4.33
N ALA A 85 -17.04 3.07 -3.63
CA ALA A 85 -15.69 3.10 -4.18
C ALA A 85 -15.53 2.11 -5.35
N VAL A 86 -16.14 0.91 -5.28
CA VAL A 86 -16.19 -0.04 -6.41
C VAL A 86 -16.91 0.57 -7.60
N GLU A 87 -18.06 1.24 -7.39
CA GLU A 87 -18.79 1.94 -8.46
C GLU A 87 -17.96 3.05 -9.12
N PHE A 88 -17.07 3.71 -8.37
CA PHE A 88 -16.13 4.71 -8.87
C PHE A 88 -14.88 4.12 -9.55
N GLY A 89 -14.80 2.80 -9.68
CA GLY A 89 -13.73 2.13 -10.42
C GLY A 89 -12.47 1.86 -9.60
N ALA A 90 -12.59 1.73 -8.28
CA ALA A 90 -11.48 1.25 -7.44
C ALA A 90 -10.98 -0.12 -7.93
N ASP A 91 -9.65 -0.28 -7.98
CA ASP A 91 -9.00 -1.58 -8.14
C ASP A 91 -8.79 -2.27 -6.78
N ILE A 92 -8.60 -1.47 -5.73
CA ILE A 92 -8.31 -1.85 -4.35
C ILE A 92 -9.08 -0.92 -3.40
N ILE A 93 -9.54 -1.42 -2.26
CA ILE A 93 -10.06 -0.56 -1.18
C ILE A 93 -8.93 -0.24 -0.20
N ALA A 94 -8.69 1.05 0.08
CA ALA A 94 -7.76 1.49 1.12
C ALA A 94 -8.53 1.85 2.40
N LEU A 95 -8.65 0.90 3.32
CA LEU A 95 -9.33 1.08 4.60
C LEU A 95 -8.39 1.69 5.63
N SER A 96 -8.72 2.89 6.11
CA SER A 96 -8.00 3.58 7.18
C SER A 96 -8.75 3.43 8.51
N LEU A 97 -8.09 2.81 9.50
CA LEU A 97 -8.59 2.61 10.86
C LEU A 97 -8.38 3.87 11.71
N ARG A 98 -8.90 5.01 11.23
CA ARG A 98 -8.66 6.34 11.80
C ARG A 98 -9.34 6.51 13.16
N SER A 99 -10.48 5.86 13.40
CA SER A 99 -11.22 5.94 14.66
C SER A 99 -10.39 5.49 15.87
N ALA A 100 -9.37 4.66 15.65
CA ALA A 100 -8.47 4.15 16.70
C ALA A 100 -7.47 5.20 17.21
N HIS A 101 -7.31 6.33 16.51
CA HIS A 101 -6.41 7.39 16.96
C HIS A 101 -6.89 7.96 18.31
N PRO A 102 -6.00 8.21 19.29
CA PRO A 102 -6.38 8.69 20.62
C PRO A 102 -7.13 10.03 20.63
N GLU A 103 -6.88 10.88 19.64
CA GLU A 103 -7.55 12.18 19.47
C GLU A 103 -8.84 12.12 18.64
N GLU A 104 -9.21 10.94 18.13
CA GLU A 104 -10.42 10.72 17.34
C GLU A 104 -11.46 9.98 18.19
N GLY A 105 -11.67 8.69 17.95
CA GLY A 105 -12.57 7.83 18.74
C GLY A 105 -11.85 7.01 19.81
N ASN A 106 -10.52 6.91 19.75
CA ASN A 106 -9.71 6.03 20.58
C ASN A 106 -10.25 4.59 20.65
N THR A 107 -10.81 4.11 19.54
CA THR A 107 -11.34 2.74 19.45
C THR A 107 -10.20 1.72 19.55
N GLY A 108 -10.57 0.45 19.73
CA GLY A 108 -9.61 -0.64 19.96
C GLY A 108 -9.83 -1.81 19.01
N ALA A 109 -9.20 -2.93 19.34
CA ALA A 109 -9.22 -4.16 18.54
C ALA A 109 -10.63 -4.60 18.08
N ASP A 110 -11.64 -4.57 18.96
CA ASP A 110 -12.99 -5.06 18.64
C ASP A 110 -13.72 -4.22 17.58
N GLU A 111 -13.47 -2.91 17.54
CA GLU A 111 -14.01 -2.05 16.49
C GLU A 111 -13.29 -2.31 15.17
N ALA A 112 -11.95 -2.40 15.20
CA ALA A 112 -11.16 -2.71 14.03
C ALA A 112 -11.59 -4.04 13.38
N ARG A 113 -11.83 -5.10 14.18
CA ARG A 113 -12.32 -6.39 13.69
C ARG A 113 -13.65 -6.25 12.97
N ARG A 114 -14.62 -5.57 13.59
CA ARG A 114 -15.96 -5.40 13.04
C ARG A 114 -15.94 -4.62 11.73
N THR A 115 -15.18 -3.52 11.68
CA THR A 115 -15.07 -2.72 10.46
C THR A 115 -14.39 -3.48 9.33
N VAL A 116 -13.27 -4.16 9.62
CA VAL A 116 -12.54 -4.94 8.62
C VAL A 116 -13.41 -6.08 8.08
N ASP A 117 -14.09 -6.83 8.95
CA ASP A 117 -15.03 -7.90 8.56
C ASP A 117 -16.19 -7.35 7.72
N GLY A 118 -16.74 -6.20 8.12
CA GLY A 118 -17.82 -5.53 7.40
C GLY A 118 -17.40 -5.13 5.97
N VAL A 119 -16.23 -4.52 5.80
CA VAL A 119 -15.71 -4.12 4.48
C VAL A 119 -15.35 -5.34 3.64
N LEU A 120 -14.69 -6.35 4.22
CA LEU A 120 -14.38 -7.61 3.54
C LEU A 120 -15.66 -8.30 3.05
N SER A 121 -16.74 -8.27 3.84
CA SER A 121 -18.03 -8.84 3.46
C SER A 121 -18.79 -8.01 2.44
N ALA A 122 -18.52 -6.70 2.35
CA ALA A 122 -19.25 -5.76 1.50
C ALA A 122 -18.78 -5.77 0.04
N VAL A 123 -17.51 -6.06 -0.22
CA VAL A 123 -16.89 -6.01 -1.56
C VAL A 123 -15.99 -7.22 -1.81
N ASP A 124 -15.70 -7.52 -3.08
CA ASP A 124 -14.78 -8.59 -3.48
C ASP A 124 -13.38 -8.08 -3.88
N LEU A 125 -13.12 -6.77 -3.81
CA LEU A 125 -11.79 -6.22 -4.12
C LEU A 125 -10.78 -6.56 -3.01
N PRO A 126 -9.46 -6.62 -3.33
CA PRO A 126 -8.41 -6.63 -2.33
C PRO A 126 -8.44 -5.38 -1.44
N LEU A 127 -7.91 -5.51 -0.22
CA LEU A 127 -7.80 -4.41 0.74
C LEU A 127 -6.33 -4.03 1.01
N VAL A 128 -6.11 -2.73 1.17
CA VAL A 128 -5.02 -2.12 1.91
C VAL A 128 -5.61 -1.64 3.24
N ILE A 129 -4.99 -1.96 4.38
CA ILE A 129 -5.45 -1.58 5.72
C ILE A 129 -4.36 -0.76 6.40
N THR A 130 -4.65 0.49 6.76
CA THR A 130 -3.70 1.34 7.49
C THR A 130 -4.20 1.69 8.88
N GLY A 131 -3.29 1.66 9.85
CA GLY A 131 -3.54 2.07 11.23
C GLY A 131 -3.59 3.60 11.40
N PRO A 132 -3.91 4.09 12.61
CA PRO A 132 -4.00 5.51 12.91
C PRO A 132 -2.67 6.28 12.87
N GLY A 133 -1.51 5.59 12.82
CA GLY A 133 -0.18 6.20 12.82
C GLY A 133 0.39 6.46 14.22
N VAL A 134 -0.16 5.80 15.24
CA VAL A 134 0.34 5.82 16.62
C VAL A 134 0.78 4.40 16.97
N ALA A 135 2.08 4.19 17.17
CA ALA A 135 2.67 2.84 17.19
C ALA A 135 1.96 1.83 18.10
N GLU A 136 1.58 2.23 19.32
CA GLU A 136 0.85 1.37 20.26
C GLU A 136 -0.53 0.99 19.71
N LYS A 137 -1.25 1.95 19.14
CA LYS A 137 -2.56 1.74 18.53
C LYS A 137 -2.49 0.98 17.22
N ASP A 138 -1.51 1.26 16.37
CA ASP A 138 -1.25 0.51 15.14
C ASP A 138 -1.07 -0.98 15.47
N ASN A 139 -0.25 -1.29 16.48
CA ASN A 139 -0.03 -2.67 16.91
C ASN A 139 -1.32 -3.33 17.44
N GLU A 140 -2.14 -2.61 18.21
CA GLU A 140 -3.42 -3.13 18.69
C GLU A 140 -4.38 -3.46 17.54
N VAL A 141 -4.62 -2.49 16.65
CA VAL A 141 -5.70 -2.60 15.66
C VAL A 141 -5.29 -3.35 14.40
N LEU A 142 -4.02 -3.27 13.98
CA LEU A 142 -3.54 -4.01 12.81
C LEU A 142 -3.37 -5.51 13.11
N VAL A 143 -2.98 -5.90 14.32
CA VAL A 143 -3.00 -7.32 14.69
C VAL A 143 -4.43 -7.87 14.66
N ALA A 144 -5.40 -7.11 15.20
CA ALA A 144 -6.80 -7.49 15.17
C ALA A 144 -7.36 -7.57 13.74
N ALA A 145 -6.98 -6.63 12.86
CA ALA A 145 -7.34 -6.63 11.45
C ALA A 145 -6.73 -7.83 10.69
N SER A 146 -5.48 -8.18 10.97
CA SER A 146 -4.77 -9.33 10.38
C SER A 146 -5.50 -10.64 10.66
N GLU A 147 -5.88 -10.86 11.92
CA GLU A 147 -6.56 -12.09 12.32
C GLU A 147 -7.91 -12.28 11.61
N VAL A 148 -8.68 -11.19 11.42
CA VAL A 148 -9.95 -11.21 10.68
C VAL A 148 -9.72 -11.40 9.18
N ALA A 149 -8.69 -10.76 8.63
CA ALA A 149 -8.34 -10.84 7.22
C ALA A 149 -7.53 -12.09 6.85
N LYS A 150 -7.35 -13.06 7.76
CA LYS A 150 -6.46 -14.22 7.58
C LYS A 150 -6.65 -14.92 6.23
N GLY A 151 -5.56 -15.05 5.48
CA GLY A 151 -5.53 -15.65 4.15
C GLY A 151 -6.18 -14.84 3.02
N GLN A 152 -6.79 -13.68 3.31
CA GLN A 152 -7.31 -12.75 2.28
C GLN A 152 -6.19 -12.01 1.54
N ARG A 153 -4.93 -12.15 2.00
CA ARG A 153 -3.72 -11.53 1.42
C ARG A 153 -3.89 -10.01 1.20
N VAL A 154 -4.25 -9.32 2.27
CA VAL A 154 -4.34 -7.84 2.31
C VAL A 154 -2.94 -7.23 2.41
N ALA A 155 -2.83 -5.94 2.07
CA ALA A 155 -1.66 -5.14 2.44
C ALA A 155 -1.92 -4.37 3.73
N MET A 156 -0.96 -4.31 4.64
CA MET A 156 -1.12 -3.74 5.96
C MET A 156 0.02 -2.80 6.33
N GLY A 157 -0.32 -1.65 6.89
CA GLY A 157 0.63 -0.59 7.19
C GLY A 157 0.23 0.30 8.35
N ASN A 158 1.14 1.09 8.90
CA ASN A 158 2.48 1.32 8.35
C ASN A 158 3.55 0.63 9.17
N CYS A 159 4.37 -0.18 8.52
CA CYS A 159 5.63 -0.60 9.11
C CYS A 159 6.61 0.57 9.01
N GLU A 160 7.14 1.00 10.14
CA GLU A 160 8.18 2.03 10.22
C GLU A 160 9.43 1.47 10.91
N GLU A 161 10.58 2.15 10.80
CA GLU A 161 11.87 1.68 11.34
C GLU A 161 11.76 1.23 12.81
N LYS A 162 11.02 1.98 13.64
CA LYS A 162 10.85 1.67 15.06
C LYS A 162 9.61 0.83 15.37
N ASN A 163 8.69 0.66 14.42
CA ASN A 163 7.41 -0.03 14.60
C ASN A 163 7.08 -0.97 13.42
N HIS A 164 8.01 -1.88 13.06
CA HIS A 164 7.79 -2.84 11.96
C HIS A 164 7.55 -4.27 12.47
N ARG A 165 8.15 -4.67 13.59
CA ARG A 165 8.25 -6.09 13.98
C ARG A 165 6.89 -6.75 14.22
N THR A 166 6.01 -6.10 14.98
CA THR A 166 4.68 -6.65 15.33
C THR A 166 3.82 -6.78 14.09
N ILE A 167 3.76 -5.74 13.26
CA ILE A 167 2.98 -5.70 12.02
C ILE A 167 3.52 -6.72 11.01
N ALA A 168 4.85 -6.82 10.87
CA ALA A 168 5.49 -7.81 10.01
C ALA A 168 5.22 -9.24 10.49
N ALA A 169 5.27 -9.51 11.79
CA ALA A 169 4.96 -10.81 12.36
C ALA A 169 3.50 -11.22 12.09
N ALA A 170 2.55 -10.29 12.22
CA ALA A 170 1.15 -10.51 11.84
C ALA A 170 1.03 -10.85 10.34
N CYS A 171 1.72 -10.08 9.48
CA CYS A 171 1.73 -10.35 8.04
C CYS A 171 2.26 -11.75 7.71
N ILE A 172 3.32 -12.21 8.38
CA ILE A 172 3.86 -13.56 8.19
C ILE A 172 2.84 -14.62 8.66
N ALA A 173 2.27 -14.43 9.84
CA ALA A 173 1.38 -15.41 10.48
C ALA A 173 0.08 -15.65 9.68
N ASP A 174 -0.45 -14.59 9.04
CA ASP A 174 -1.75 -14.62 8.37
C ASP A 174 -1.66 -14.50 6.84
N GLY A 175 -0.45 -14.39 6.29
CA GLY A 175 -0.18 -14.38 4.85
C GLY A 175 -0.56 -13.06 4.18
N HIS A 176 -0.09 -11.94 4.74
CA HIS A 176 -0.34 -10.58 4.25
C HIS A 176 0.93 -9.91 3.72
N VAL A 177 0.74 -8.72 3.16
CA VAL A 177 1.81 -7.86 2.62
C VAL A 177 2.05 -6.72 3.59
N ALA A 178 3.32 -6.44 3.90
CA ALA A 178 3.68 -5.29 4.73
C ALA A 178 3.88 -4.03 3.86
N ILE A 179 3.40 -2.88 4.34
CA ILE A 179 3.68 -1.56 3.76
C ILE A 179 4.85 -0.94 4.52
N ALA A 180 5.99 -0.85 3.86
CA ALA A 180 7.23 -0.29 4.37
C ALA A 180 7.24 1.24 4.16
N LYS A 181 6.83 1.99 5.18
CA LYS A 181 6.73 3.45 5.12
C LYS A 181 8.00 4.14 5.58
N THR A 182 8.49 5.08 4.76
CA THR A 182 9.70 5.86 5.03
C THR A 182 9.54 7.32 4.61
N PRO A 183 10.28 8.26 5.23
CA PRO A 183 10.16 9.69 4.93
C PRO A 183 11.08 10.13 3.78
N ILE A 184 10.65 9.95 2.53
CA ILE A 184 11.31 10.43 1.28
C ILE A 184 12.85 10.29 1.32
N GLU A 185 13.36 9.17 1.82
CA GLU A 185 14.79 8.91 1.96
C GLU A 185 15.10 7.47 1.54
N ILE A 186 16.01 7.33 0.57
CA ILE A 186 16.21 6.07 -0.17
C ILE A 186 16.97 5.04 0.64
N ASN A 187 17.92 5.47 1.48
CA ASN A 187 18.67 4.57 2.34
C ASN A 187 17.76 4.02 3.45
N LEU A 188 16.88 4.85 4.02
CA LEU A 188 15.85 4.42 4.96
C LEU A 188 14.87 3.45 4.30
N ALA A 189 14.43 3.71 3.07
CA ALA A 189 13.58 2.78 2.33
C ALA A 189 14.25 1.40 2.17
N LYS A 190 15.51 1.37 1.74
CA LYS A 190 16.30 0.13 1.63
C LYS A 190 16.50 -0.52 3.00
N GLN A 191 16.83 0.25 4.03
CA GLN A 191 17.08 -0.25 5.38
C GLN A 191 15.82 -0.87 5.98
N LEU A 192 14.66 -0.25 5.79
CA LEU A 192 13.40 -0.80 6.27
C LEU A 192 13.06 -2.13 5.55
N ASN A 193 13.32 -2.22 4.25
CA ASN A 193 13.17 -3.48 3.52
C ASN A 193 14.10 -4.59 4.06
N ILE A 194 15.35 -4.25 4.43
CA ILE A 194 16.27 -5.17 5.11
C ILE A 194 15.65 -5.64 6.43
N LEU A 195 15.21 -4.71 7.27
CA LEU A 195 14.63 -5.03 8.58
C LEU A 195 13.39 -5.94 8.45
N LEU A 196 12.53 -5.71 7.46
CA LEU A 196 11.38 -6.57 7.20
C LEU A 196 11.79 -7.97 6.73
N CYS A 197 12.80 -8.06 5.86
CA CYS A 197 13.34 -9.35 5.42
C CYS A 197 14.02 -10.12 6.57
N ASP A 198 14.72 -9.43 7.46
CA ASP A 198 15.38 -10.01 8.64
C ASP A 198 14.36 -10.60 9.65
N VAL A 199 13.14 -10.03 9.71
CA VAL A 199 12.01 -10.59 10.48
C VAL A 199 11.44 -11.86 9.81
N GLY A 200 11.74 -12.06 8.52
CA GLY A 200 11.32 -13.24 7.74
C GLY A 200 10.28 -12.96 6.66
N LEU A 201 9.92 -11.71 6.39
CA LEU A 201 9.05 -11.39 5.26
C LEU A 201 9.78 -11.63 3.94
N SER A 202 9.07 -12.25 3.00
CA SER A 202 9.57 -12.38 1.63
C SER A 202 9.51 -11.02 0.92
N PRO A 203 10.52 -10.67 0.08
CA PRO A 203 10.50 -9.47 -0.76
C PRO A 203 9.26 -9.28 -1.64
N ASP A 204 8.57 -10.37 -2.01
CA ASP A 204 7.30 -10.35 -2.77
C ASP A 204 6.05 -10.12 -1.89
N SER A 205 6.28 -9.81 -0.62
CA SER A 205 5.26 -9.50 0.39
C SER A 205 5.54 -8.16 1.06
N ILE A 206 6.19 -7.24 0.32
CA ILE A 206 6.50 -5.87 0.75
C ILE A 206 6.07 -4.88 -0.34
N LEU A 207 5.38 -3.81 0.05
CA LEU A 207 5.16 -2.59 -0.74
C LEU A 207 5.92 -1.44 -0.09
N MET A 208 6.64 -0.64 -0.89
CA MET A 208 7.32 0.55 -0.38
C MET A 208 6.40 1.77 -0.42
N ASP A 209 6.25 2.46 0.70
CA ASP A 209 5.64 3.79 0.78
C ASP A 209 6.77 4.81 1.07
N PRO A 210 7.30 5.51 0.04
CA PRO A 210 8.32 6.52 0.24
C PRO A 210 7.78 7.85 0.81
N THR A 211 6.50 7.89 1.19
CA THR A 211 5.73 9.08 1.60
C THR A 211 5.63 10.13 0.49
N THR A 212 4.42 10.36 0.00
CA THR A 212 4.20 11.30 -1.11
C THR A 212 3.92 12.71 -0.60
N GLY A 213 4.69 13.68 -1.08
CA GLY A 213 4.33 15.10 -0.99
C GLY A 213 3.27 15.45 -2.03
N ALA A 214 2.26 16.24 -1.66
CA ALA A 214 1.26 16.71 -2.61
C ALA A 214 1.84 17.72 -3.62
N LEU A 215 1.12 17.97 -4.72
CA LEU A 215 1.52 18.95 -5.72
C LEU A 215 1.72 20.34 -5.09
N GLY A 216 2.92 20.90 -5.25
CA GLY A 216 3.30 22.19 -4.64
C GLY A 216 3.79 22.09 -3.19
N TYR A 217 3.77 20.89 -2.59
CA TYR A 217 4.16 20.62 -1.22
C TYR A 217 5.15 19.44 -1.15
N GLY A 218 6.20 19.49 -1.99
CA GLY A 218 7.33 18.55 -1.93
C GLY A 218 7.23 17.32 -2.85
N LEU A 219 6.29 17.31 -3.80
CA LEU A 219 6.16 16.24 -4.81
C LEU A 219 7.46 15.96 -5.58
N GLU A 220 8.26 16.99 -5.84
CA GLU A 220 9.55 16.88 -6.54
C GLU A 220 10.58 16.02 -5.79
N TYR A 221 10.53 16.03 -4.46
CA TYR A 221 11.37 15.19 -3.61
C TYR A 221 10.91 13.73 -3.72
N THR A 222 9.60 13.48 -3.58
CA THR A 222 9.04 12.13 -3.73
C THR A 222 9.32 11.57 -5.12
N TYR A 223 9.08 12.35 -6.18
CA TYR A 223 9.33 11.94 -7.56
C TYR A 223 10.79 11.53 -7.77
N SER A 224 11.73 12.35 -7.30
CA SER A 224 13.16 12.06 -7.40
C SER A 224 13.55 10.83 -6.59
N GLY A 225 12.96 10.65 -5.40
CA GLY A 225 13.12 9.46 -4.56
C GLY A 225 12.67 8.18 -5.25
N MET A 226 11.43 8.16 -5.77
CA MET A 226 10.85 7.05 -6.51
C MET A 226 11.67 6.69 -7.75
N ALA A 227 12.14 7.69 -8.51
CA ALA A 227 12.96 7.47 -9.69
C ALA A 227 14.34 6.87 -9.34
N ARG A 228 14.92 7.24 -8.19
CA ARG A 228 16.17 6.65 -7.70
C ARG A 228 15.96 5.21 -7.21
N LEU A 229 14.91 4.93 -6.45
CA LEU A 229 14.53 3.56 -6.05
C LEU A 229 14.31 2.66 -7.27
N ARG A 230 13.52 3.13 -8.24
CA ARG A 230 13.26 2.40 -9.49
C ARG A 230 14.55 2.07 -10.25
N ARG A 231 15.43 3.04 -10.44
CA ARG A 231 16.73 2.82 -11.12
C ARG A 231 17.64 1.86 -10.36
N ALA A 232 17.70 1.96 -9.03
CA ALA A 232 18.47 1.03 -8.21
C ALA A 232 17.94 -0.42 -8.35
N GLY A 233 16.62 -0.60 -8.25
CA GLY A 233 15.98 -1.90 -8.41
C GLY A 233 16.19 -2.51 -9.80
N LEU A 234 16.05 -1.73 -10.87
CA LEU A 234 16.34 -2.16 -12.25
C LEU A 234 17.83 -2.37 -12.51
N GLY A 235 18.71 -1.67 -11.78
CA GLY A 235 20.16 -1.86 -11.80
C GLY A 235 20.65 -3.09 -11.02
N GLY A 236 19.74 -3.84 -10.38
CA GLY A 236 20.04 -5.10 -9.69
C GLY A 236 20.01 -5.04 -8.16
N ASP A 237 19.71 -3.90 -7.55
CA ASP A 237 19.55 -3.81 -6.09
C ASP A 237 18.19 -4.38 -5.65
N ALA A 238 18.18 -5.67 -5.33
CA ALA A 238 16.98 -6.43 -5.00
C ALA A 238 16.18 -5.89 -3.80
N LEU A 239 16.82 -5.13 -2.88
CA LEU A 239 16.17 -4.56 -1.70
C LEU A 239 15.58 -3.17 -1.94
N THR A 240 15.67 -2.68 -3.18
CA THR A 240 14.94 -1.49 -3.67
C THR A 240 13.97 -1.85 -4.79
N ALA A 241 13.82 -3.15 -5.08
CA ALA A 241 13.06 -3.67 -6.20
C ALA A 241 11.62 -4.03 -5.84
N MET A 242 11.06 -3.52 -4.74
CA MET A 242 9.66 -3.74 -4.37
C MET A 242 8.75 -2.74 -5.12
N PRO A 243 7.46 -3.07 -5.37
CA PRO A 243 6.52 -2.09 -5.89
C PRO A 243 6.31 -0.94 -4.90
N MET A 244 5.96 0.24 -5.43
CA MET A 244 5.70 1.43 -4.63
C MET A 244 4.20 1.71 -4.54
N ILE A 245 3.74 2.15 -3.36
CA ILE A 245 2.41 2.72 -3.10
C ILE A 245 2.61 4.21 -2.73
N CYS A 246 1.67 5.07 -3.12
CA CYS A 246 1.77 6.51 -3.01
C CYS A 246 0.47 7.15 -2.53
#